data_AF-A0A4Q2YMU7-F1
#
_entry.id   AF-A0A4Q2YMU7-F1
#
_cell.length_a   1.000
_cell.length_b   1.000
_cell.length_c   1.000
_cell.angle_alpha   90.00
_cell.angle_beta   90.00
_cell.angle_gamma   90.00
#
_symmetry.space_group_name_H-M   'P 1'
#
loop_
_entity.id
_entity.type
_entity.pdbx_description
1 polymer ?
#
loop_
_entity_poly.entity_id
_entity_poly.type
_entity_poly.pdbx_seq_one_letter_code
_entity_poly.pdbx_strand_id
1 'polypeptide(L)'
;MPTNQEKHTPGPWLRDGKGAVRDAEAYTVAQVIYKRDAALIAAAPELLAELRGILSAVEGEGWSLQELRTVVGSRARAAIAKAEGK
;
A
#
# COMPACT_ATOMS: atom_id res chain seq x y z
N MET A 1 10.84 -22.90 -17.42
CA MET A 1 10.55 -21.45 -17.41
C MET A 1 10.56 -21.00 -15.96
N PRO A 2 11.57 -20.30 -15.45
CA PRO A 2 11.49 -19.77 -14.08
C PRO A 2 10.41 -18.69 -14.08
N THR A 3 9.36 -18.90 -13.29
CA THR A 3 8.37 -17.85 -13.00
C THR A 3 9.11 -16.75 -12.26
N ASN A 4 9.28 -15.60 -12.92
CA ASN A 4 9.81 -14.39 -12.32
C ASN A 4 8.82 -13.99 -11.21
N GLN A 5 9.03 -14.48 -9.99
CA GLN A 5 8.32 -13.98 -8.82
C GLN A 5 8.69 -12.51 -8.72
N GLU A 6 7.77 -11.63 -9.14
CA GLU A 6 7.88 -10.20 -8.89
C GLU A 6 7.99 -10.03 -7.37
N LYS A 7 9.24 -9.93 -6.91
CA LYS A 7 9.59 -9.81 -5.51
C LYS A 7 9.16 -8.39 -5.13
N HIS A 8 7.90 -8.25 -4.71
CA HIS A 8 7.40 -7.00 -4.14
C HIS A 8 8.45 -6.50 -3.14
N THR A 9 8.97 -5.29 -3.32
CA THR A 9 9.91 -4.70 -2.36
C THR A 9 9.11 -4.35 -1.11
N PRO A 10 9.17 -5.16 -0.03
CA PRO A 10 8.33 -4.93 1.13
C PRO A 10 8.81 -3.66 1.82
N GLY A 11 7.89 -2.81 2.25
CA GLY A 11 8.21 -1.66 3.10
C GLY A 11 8.81 -2.11 4.44
N PRO A 12 9.41 -1.18 5.23
CA PRO A 12 9.23 0.27 5.17
C PRO A 12 10.20 0.98 4.22
N TRP A 13 9.72 2.05 3.56
CA TRP A 13 10.55 2.88 2.68
C TRP A 13 10.87 4.23 3.30
N LEU A 14 12.10 4.71 3.07
CA LEU A 14 12.61 5.98 3.57
C LEU A 14 12.62 7.01 2.44
N ARG A 15 12.02 8.17 2.70
CA ARG A 15 12.08 9.30 1.77
C ARG A 15 13.26 10.19 2.12
N ASP A 16 14.11 10.47 1.13
CA ASP A 16 15.16 11.48 1.27
C ASP A 16 14.65 12.89 0.97
N GLY A 17 15.35 13.91 1.46
CA GLY A 17 15.02 15.32 1.26
C GLY A 17 15.10 15.80 -0.21
N LYS A 18 15.54 14.92 -1.13
CA LYS A 18 15.65 15.17 -2.57
C LYS A 18 14.53 14.49 -3.37
N GLY A 19 13.59 13.85 -2.68
CA GLY A 19 12.42 13.23 -3.30
C GLY A 19 12.63 11.77 -3.73
N ALA A 20 13.78 11.15 -3.47
CA ALA A 20 13.92 9.71 -3.71
C ALA A 20 13.32 8.92 -2.54
N VAL A 21 12.66 7.81 -2.85
CA VAL A 21 12.16 6.84 -1.87
C VAL A 21 13.01 5.59 -1.99
N ARG A 22 13.55 5.14 -0.86
CA ARG A 22 14.54 4.07 -0.78
C ARG A 22 14.07 2.94 0.13
N ASP A 23 14.52 1.73 -0.16
CA ASP A 23 14.34 0.59 0.74
C ASP A 23 15.40 0.59 1.87
N ALA A 24 15.36 -0.45 2.71
CA ALA A 24 16.30 -0.63 3.82
C ALA A 24 17.75 -0.84 3.38
N GLU A 25 17.97 -1.27 2.13
CA GLU A 25 19.29 -1.49 1.52
C GLU A 25 19.77 -0.25 0.73
N ALA A 26 19.04 0.87 0.85
CA ALA A 26 19.29 2.17 0.23
C ALA A 26 19.11 2.21 -1.30
N TYR A 27 18.49 1.19 -1.91
CA TYR A 27 18.12 1.22 -3.31
C TYR A 27 16.94 2.15 -3.55
N THR A 28 16.99 2.95 -4.61
CA THR A 28 15.86 3.79 -5.03
C THR A 28 14.75 2.92 -5.60
N VAL A 29 13.59 2.92 -4.95
CA VAL A 29 12.39 2.19 -5.40
C VAL A 29 11.36 3.10 -6.05
N ALA A 30 11.40 4.41 -5.78
CA ALA A 30 10.56 5.40 -6.44
C ALA A 30 11.19 6.80 -6.39
N GLN A 31 10.75 7.69 -7.28
CA GLN A 31 11.09 9.11 -7.25
C GLN A 31 9.83 9.97 -7.22
N VAL A 32 9.75 10.82 -6.20
CA VAL A 32 8.65 11.76 -5.98
C VAL A 32 8.91 12.99 -6.85
N ILE A 33 8.17 13.12 -7.95
CA ILE A 33 8.22 14.29 -8.83
C ILE A 33 7.34 15.41 -8.27
N TYR A 34 6.14 15.08 -7.78
CA TYR A 34 5.22 16.03 -7.18
C TYR A 34 4.98 15.72 -5.70
N LYS A 35 4.79 16.76 -4.88
CA LYS A 35 4.50 16.61 -3.43
C LYS A 35 3.31 15.68 -3.15
N ARG A 36 2.29 15.69 -4.01
CA ARG A 36 1.11 14.82 -3.92
C ARG A 36 1.44 13.33 -4.10
N ASP A 37 2.48 13.01 -4.88
CA ASP A 37 2.87 11.62 -5.14
C ASP A 37 3.48 10.98 -3.89
N ALA A 38 4.04 11.78 -2.98
CA ALA A 38 4.59 11.28 -1.73
C ALA A 38 3.52 10.68 -0.81
N ALA A 39 2.33 11.28 -0.77
CA ALA A 39 1.20 10.77 0.01
C ALA A 39 0.72 9.43 -0.55
N LEU A 40 0.61 9.33 -1.88
CA LEU A 40 0.27 8.09 -2.57
C LEU A 40 1.30 6.97 -2.32
N ILE A 41 2.59 7.27 -2.44
CA ILE A 41 3.66 6.29 -2.18
C ILE A 41 3.66 5.86 -0.70
N ALA A 42 3.48 6.80 0.22
CA ALA A 42 3.44 6.50 1.65
C ALA A 42 2.22 5.65 2.07
N ALA A 43 1.12 5.71 1.32
CA ALA A 43 -0.10 4.93 1.55
C ALA A 43 -0.12 3.57 0.82
N ALA A 44 0.83 3.33 -0.08
CA ALA A 44 0.82 2.13 -0.92
C ALA A 44 0.89 0.81 -0.14
N PRO A 45 1.66 0.66 0.96
CA PRO A 45 1.67 -0.57 1.74
C PRO A 45 0.32 -0.87 2.39
N GLU A 46 -0.31 0.14 3.01
CA GLU A 46 -1.62 -0.03 3.63
C GLU A 46 -2.72 -0.29 2.58
N LEU A 47 -2.69 0.43 1.46
CA LEU A 47 -3.63 0.22 0.37
C LEU A 47 -3.53 -1.19 -0.21
N LEU A 48 -2.30 -1.70 -0.41
CA LEU A 48 -2.07 -3.06 -0.89
C LEU A 48 -2.57 -4.12 0.11
N ALA A 49 -2.34 -3.91 1.41
CA ALA A 49 -2.84 -4.80 2.45
C ALA A 49 -4.37 -4.87 2.47
N GLU A 50 -5.06 -3.73 2.30
CA GLU A 50 -6.51 -3.68 2.25
C GLU A 50 -7.09 -4.33 0.99
N LEU A 51 -6.48 -4.09 -0.18
CA LEU A 51 -6.90 -4.76 -1.41
C LEU A 51 -6.77 -6.30 -1.30
N ARG A 52 -5.73 -6.79 -0.61
CA ARG A 52 -5.58 -8.23 -0.33
C ARG A 52 -6.67 -8.75 0.63
N GLY A 53 -7.03 -7.98 1.67
CA GLY A 53 -8.11 -8.34 2.58
C GLY A 53 -9.48 -8.39 1.89
N ILE A 54 -9.75 -7.45 0.98
CA ILE A 54 -10.97 -7.48 0.14
C ILE A 54 -10.97 -8.72 -0.74
N LEU A 55 -9.85 -9.03 -1.39
CA LEU A 55 -9.75 -10.16 -2.30
C LEU A 55 -10.00 -11.49 -1.57
N SER A 56 -9.39 -11.70 -0.39
CA SER A 56 -9.58 -12.95 0.37
C SER A 56 -11.02 -13.09 0.91
N ALA A 57 -11.66 -11.98 1.28
CA ALA A 57 -13.08 -11.98 1.64
C ALA A 57 -14.00 -12.32 0.45
N VAL A 58 -13.67 -11.87 -0.76
CA VAL A 58 -14.41 -12.21 -2.00
C VAL A 58 -14.15 -13.66 -2.43
N GLU A 59 -12.94 -14.17 -2.22
CA GLU A 59 -12.52 -15.54 -2.57
C GLU A 59 -13.04 -16.60 -1.58
N GLY A 60 -13.76 -16.20 -0.54
CA GLY A 60 -14.57 -17.10 0.28
C GLY A 60 -14.00 -17.44 1.65
N GLU A 61 -13.07 -16.66 2.20
CA GLU A 61 -12.54 -16.86 3.56
C GLU A 61 -13.54 -16.51 4.70
N GLY A 62 -14.84 -16.40 4.41
CA GLY A 62 -15.88 -16.44 5.43
C GLY A 62 -16.13 -15.14 6.19
N TRP A 63 -15.79 -13.98 5.63
CA TRP A 63 -16.11 -12.69 6.24
C TRP A 63 -17.60 -12.38 6.10
N SER A 64 -18.25 -11.99 7.19
CA SER A 64 -19.61 -11.47 7.13
C SER A 64 -19.64 -10.09 6.46
N LEU A 65 -20.77 -9.73 5.83
CA LEU A 65 -20.97 -8.40 5.24
C LEU A 65 -20.75 -7.26 6.24
N GLN A 66 -21.00 -7.51 7.53
CA GLN A 66 -20.82 -6.55 8.59
C GLN A 66 -19.33 -6.33 8.94
N GLU A 67 -18.52 -7.38 8.93
CA GLU A 67 -17.07 -7.32 9.15
C GLU A 67 -16.36 -6.63 7.97
N LEU A 68 -16.77 -6.95 6.74
CA LEU A 68 -16.32 -6.25 5.54
C LEU A 68 -16.59 -4.73 5.64
N ARG A 69 -17.82 -4.34 6.01
CA ARG A 69 -18.19 -2.93 6.07
C ARG A 69 -17.46 -2.16 7.17
N THR A 70 -17.20 -2.80 8.31
CA THR A 70 -16.63 -2.16 9.49
C THR A 70 -15.10 -2.16 9.44
N VAL A 71 -14.47 -3.33 9.34
CA VAL A 71 -13.01 -3.47 9.41
C VAL A 71 -12.36 -3.02 8.10
N VAL A 72 -12.74 -3.64 6.99
CA VAL A 72 -12.15 -3.32 5.67
C VAL A 72 -12.55 -1.92 5.23
N GLY A 73 -13.83 -1.56 5.41
CA GLY A 73 -14.30 -0.23 5.08
C GLY A 73 -13.60 0.90 5.85
N SER A 74 -13.29 0.72 7.15
CA SER A 74 -12.60 1.76 7.94
C SER A 74 -11.14 1.90 7.54
N ARG A 75 -10.44 0.79 7.31
CA ARG A 75 -9.04 0.79 6.89
C ARG A 75 -8.85 1.27 5.47
N ALA A 76 -9.74 0.89 4.54
CA ALA A 76 -9.76 1.43 3.19
C ALA A 76 -9.95 2.96 3.19
N ARG A 77 -10.86 3.49 4.01
CA ARG A 77 -11.04 4.95 4.17
C ARG A 77 -9.78 5.63 4.73
N ALA A 78 -9.11 5.02 5.70
CA ALA A 78 -7.87 5.53 6.26
C ALA A 78 -6.73 5.53 5.22
N ALA A 79 -6.60 4.46 4.43
CA ALA A 79 -5.63 4.37 3.34
C ALA A 79 -5.90 5.43 2.25
N ILE A 80 -7.17 5.66 1.89
CA ILE A 80 -7.57 6.73 0.95
C ILE A 80 -7.22 8.11 1.51
N ALA A 81 -7.57 8.40 2.77
CA ALA A 81 -7.22 9.69 3.39
C ALA A 81 -5.70 9.92 3.37
N LYS A 82 -4.92 8.89 3.73
CA LYS A 82 -3.45 8.93 3.68
C LYS A 82 -2.92 9.17 2.26
N ALA A 83 -3.52 8.53 1.25
CA ALA A 83 -3.15 8.72 -0.16
C ALA A 83 -3.51 10.13 -0.69
N GLU A 84 -4.61 10.71 -0.21
CA GLU A 84 -5.02 12.08 -0.50
C GLU A 84 -4.24 13.14 0.30
N GLY A 85 -3.50 12.72 1.33
CA GLY A 85 -2.76 13.60 2.23
C GLY A 85 -3.63 14.33 3.26
N LYS A 86 -4.73 13.69 3.68
CA LYS A 86 -5.69 14.19 4.68
C LYS A 86 -5.52 13.49 6.04
#